data_AF-A0A7S0E7M1-F1
#
_entry.id   AF-A0A7S0E7M1-F1
#
_cell.length_a   1.000
_cell.length_b   1.000
_cell.length_c   1.000
_cell.angle_alpha   90.00
_cell.angle_beta   90.00
_cell.angle_gamma   90.00
#
_symmetry.space_group_name_H-M   'P 1'
#
loop_
_entity.id
_entity.type
_entity.pdbx_description
1 polymer ?
#
loop_
_entity_poly.entity_id
_entity_poly.type
_entity_poly.pdbx_seq_one_letter_code
_entity_poly.pdbx_strand_id
1 'polypeptide(L)'
;MSELEEAQDPKAKTASSENIGVYARFKPIKEGDERGEIEVSKFLGQQKSVTVKSIEFSLDWVFDTESTQEELFEIAAHDRVTALMGGYNVTLIAYGQTGSGKTHTMFGPDEVLTDFQGVSPELYGLVPRCTIALFEGVDIADSDSTFIVQCSYLEVYNDKLNDMLSRPVRHDLRMREVGGGKGVTAEGLHLEVVTSVEEVMDCLKRGQDQRVVAPMAMNARSSRGHGIFTIHVKEMMASGPERQMKLNLVDLAGMESSKKSAPVNPDKRRQEEASNINRSLYSLGSVIEKLSSAGAKAHIPWRDSKLTRLLQDSLGGNCKATIMVTLRTEDENIDECQTTLRFAQRAKAVKTKVKDNTVTVLDSGKLVKEVEALRSQLNTSNMMVRQLQDERDQRDADEDAKLQQVLATHESSFNKTLVSGSFKKDRSGSPTK
;
A
#
# COMPACT_ATOMS: atom_id res chain seq x y z
N MET A 1 -41.43 -7.96 -38.03
CA MET A 1 -40.01 -8.31 -37.82
C MET A 1 -39.20 -7.02 -37.84
N SER A 2 -39.05 -6.42 -36.66
CA SER A 2 -38.14 -5.30 -36.39
C SER A 2 -38.25 -5.02 -34.89
N GLU A 3 -37.61 -5.85 -34.07
CA GLU A 3 -37.37 -5.52 -32.67
C GLU A 3 -36.01 -4.84 -32.60
N LEU A 4 -36.06 -3.55 -32.24
CA LEU A 4 -34.92 -2.73 -31.87
C LEU A 4 -34.40 -3.25 -30.54
N GLU A 5 -33.17 -3.78 -30.53
CA GLU A 5 -32.41 -3.99 -29.30
C GLU A 5 -32.16 -2.62 -28.65
N GLU A 6 -32.84 -2.37 -27.52
CA GLU A 6 -32.46 -1.31 -26.59
C GLU A 6 -31.05 -1.58 -26.08
N ALA A 7 -30.10 -0.78 -26.55
CA ALA A 7 -28.75 -0.70 -26.00
C ALA A 7 -28.83 -0.38 -24.51
N GLN A 8 -28.47 -1.36 -23.67
CA GLN A 8 -28.31 -1.16 -22.24
C GLN A 8 -27.10 -0.26 -21.97
N ASP A 9 -27.39 0.88 -21.37
CA ASP A 9 -26.47 1.83 -20.75
C ASP A 9 -25.47 1.12 -19.80
N PRO A 10 -24.13 1.28 -19.94
CA PRO A 10 -23.13 0.56 -19.13
C PRO A 10 -23.07 1.16 -17.72
N LYS A 11 -24.05 0.82 -16.88
CA LYS A 11 -24.03 1.14 -15.46
C LYS A 11 -22.81 0.47 -14.81
N ALA A 12 -21.98 1.27 -14.15
CA ALA A 12 -20.90 0.84 -13.28
C ALA A 12 -21.34 -0.35 -12.42
N LYS A 13 -20.64 -1.50 -12.51
CA LYS A 13 -20.91 -2.70 -11.72
C LYS A 13 -21.03 -2.31 -10.24
N THR A 14 -22.23 -2.46 -9.68
CA THR A 14 -22.53 -2.15 -8.27
C THR A 14 -21.67 -2.99 -7.33
N ALA A 15 -21.22 -2.37 -6.24
CA ALA A 15 -20.41 -3.02 -5.22
C ALA A 15 -21.06 -4.31 -4.70
N SER A 16 -20.32 -5.42 -4.71
CA SER A 16 -20.77 -6.71 -4.16
C SER A 16 -20.19 -6.93 -2.77
N SER A 17 -20.98 -7.57 -1.91
CA SER A 17 -20.46 -8.07 -0.63
C SER A 17 -19.87 -9.45 -0.84
N GLU A 18 -18.64 -9.68 -0.38
CA GLU A 18 -17.98 -10.99 -0.43
C GLU A 18 -17.42 -11.33 0.95
N ASN A 19 -17.41 -12.61 1.32
CA ASN A 19 -16.77 -13.04 2.56
C ASN A 19 -15.26 -13.20 2.34
N ILE A 20 -14.47 -13.01 3.40
CA ILE A 20 -13.05 -13.39 3.38
C ILE A 20 -12.97 -14.92 3.23
N GLY A 21 -12.18 -15.39 2.26
CA GLY A 21 -11.87 -16.82 2.13
C GLY A 21 -10.87 -17.24 3.20
N VAL A 22 -11.18 -18.26 3.99
CA VAL A 22 -10.36 -18.71 5.11
C VAL A 22 -10.01 -20.18 4.98
N TYR A 23 -8.72 -20.46 4.97
CA TYR A 23 -8.14 -21.76 4.71
C TYR A 23 -7.18 -22.11 5.83
N ALA A 24 -7.06 -23.39 6.18
CA ALA A 24 -6.08 -23.87 7.16
C ALA A 24 -5.07 -24.81 6.50
N ARG A 25 -3.80 -24.74 6.90
CA ARG A 25 -2.76 -25.67 6.46
C ARG A 25 -2.02 -26.26 7.64
N PHE A 26 -1.98 -27.59 7.73
CA PHE A 26 -1.20 -28.28 8.74
C PHE A 26 0.26 -28.45 8.30
N LYS A 27 1.17 -28.14 9.21
CA LYS A 27 2.58 -28.45 9.06
C LYS A 27 2.81 -29.93 9.35
N PRO A 28 3.62 -30.64 8.55
CA PRO A 28 4.09 -31.97 8.90
C PRO A 28 4.79 -32.01 10.26
N ILE A 29 4.51 -33.06 11.04
CA ILE A 29 5.12 -33.31 12.35
C ILE A 29 6.50 -33.94 12.12
N LYS A 30 7.50 -33.56 12.93
CA LYS A 30 8.83 -34.18 12.85
C LYS A 30 8.82 -35.57 13.46
N GLU A 31 9.73 -36.41 12.99
CA GLU A 31 9.93 -37.73 13.59
C GLU A 31 10.26 -37.60 15.09
N GLY A 32 9.48 -38.28 15.93
CA GLY A 32 9.63 -38.25 17.40
C GLY A 32 8.71 -37.27 18.13
N ASP A 33 8.05 -36.34 17.45
CA ASP A 33 7.06 -35.44 18.08
C ASP A 33 5.68 -36.11 18.19
N GLU A 34 5.00 -35.91 19.32
CA GLU A 34 3.65 -36.45 19.54
C GLU A 34 2.57 -35.56 18.89
N ARG A 35 1.66 -36.18 18.14
CA ARG A 35 0.51 -35.50 17.52
C ARG A 35 -0.56 -35.24 18.57
N GLY A 36 -1.00 -33.98 18.69
CA GLY A 36 -2.14 -33.61 19.53
C GLY A 36 -3.48 -34.08 18.97
N GLU A 37 -4.53 -33.95 19.78
CA GLU A 37 -5.91 -34.35 19.43
C GLU A 37 -6.51 -33.46 18.32
N ILE A 38 -6.31 -33.87 17.06
CA ILE A 38 -6.81 -33.19 15.85
C ILE A 38 -7.39 -34.20 14.88
N GLU A 39 -8.65 -34.00 14.49
CA GLU A 39 -9.33 -34.77 13.46
C GLU A 39 -9.77 -33.84 12.31
N VAL A 40 -9.48 -34.23 11.07
CA VAL A 40 -9.93 -33.50 9.87
C VAL A 40 -11.05 -34.30 9.24
N SER A 41 -12.27 -33.77 9.27
CA SER A 41 -13.43 -34.45 8.72
C SER A 41 -13.47 -34.25 7.20
N LYS A 42 -13.57 -35.35 6.46
CA LYS A 42 -13.71 -35.35 5.00
C LYS A 42 -15.17 -35.67 4.65
N PHE A 43 -15.87 -34.71 4.05
CA PHE A 43 -17.26 -34.90 3.59
C PHE A 43 -17.34 -34.65 2.08
N LEU A 44 -17.79 -35.66 1.32
CA LEU A 44 -17.86 -35.62 -0.16
C LEU A 44 -16.53 -35.20 -0.83
N GLY A 45 -15.39 -35.65 -0.27
CA GLY A 45 -14.06 -35.29 -0.76
C GLY A 45 -13.57 -33.90 -0.36
N GLN A 46 -14.40 -33.09 0.32
CA GLN A 46 -14.03 -31.76 0.80
C GLN A 46 -13.57 -31.81 2.26
N GLN A 47 -12.46 -31.15 2.56
CA GLN A 47 -11.92 -31.02 3.92
C GLN A 47 -12.30 -29.64 4.48
N LYS A 48 -13.53 -29.49 4.99
CA LYS A 48 -14.07 -28.18 5.41
C LYS A 48 -14.22 -28.02 6.91
N SER A 49 -14.07 -29.08 7.69
CA SER A 49 -14.07 -29.00 9.13
C SER A 49 -12.88 -29.72 9.76
N VAL A 50 -12.45 -29.18 10.90
CA VAL A 50 -11.42 -29.74 11.76
C VAL A 50 -11.92 -29.70 13.20
N THR A 51 -11.76 -30.82 13.91
CA THR A 51 -12.04 -30.92 15.34
C THR A 51 -10.73 -30.92 16.12
N VAL A 52 -10.59 -30.02 17.09
CA VAL A 52 -9.43 -29.91 17.98
C VAL A 52 -9.91 -29.91 19.43
N LYS A 53 -9.47 -30.88 20.23
CA LYS A 53 -9.92 -31.07 21.63
C LYS A 53 -11.45 -31.02 21.75
N SER A 54 -12.14 -31.85 20.97
CA SER A 54 -13.61 -31.90 20.89
C SER A 54 -14.32 -30.61 20.43
N ILE A 55 -13.62 -29.62 19.88
CA ILE A 55 -14.23 -28.40 19.33
C ILE A 55 -14.07 -28.38 17.82
N GLU A 56 -15.19 -28.36 17.11
CA GLU A 56 -15.23 -28.33 15.64
C GLU A 56 -15.14 -26.88 15.12
N PHE A 57 -14.32 -26.69 14.09
CA PHE A 57 -14.14 -25.45 13.35
C PHE A 57 -14.46 -25.69 11.87
N SER A 58 -15.29 -24.84 11.27
CA SER A 58 -15.62 -24.90 9.84
C SER A 58 -14.96 -23.76 9.06
N LEU A 59 -14.14 -24.13 8.07
CA LEU A 59 -13.39 -23.22 7.20
C LEU A 59 -13.82 -23.41 5.73
N ASP A 60 -13.19 -22.72 4.79
CA ASP A 60 -13.46 -22.91 3.36
C ASP A 60 -12.70 -24.11 2.79
N TRP A 61 -11.50 -24.37 3.33
CA TRP A 61 -10.74 -25.61 3.12
C TRP A 61 -9.71 -25.83 4.24
N VAL A 62 -9.31 -27.09 4.41
CA VAL A 62 -8.27 -27.54 5.33
C VAL A 62 -7.29 -28.42 4.54
N PHE A 63 -6.06 -27.96 4.40
CA PHE A 63 -4.95 -28.68 3.78
C PHE A 63 -4.27 -29.54 4.84
N ASP A 64 -4.24 -30.85 4.58
CA ASP A 64 -3.52 -31.83 5.39
C ASP A 64 -2.00 -31.78 5.11
N THR A 65 -1.23 -32.64 5.77
CA THR A 65 0.24 -32.62 5.68
C THR A 65 0.78 -33.05 4.32
N GLU A 66 -0.04 -33.73 3.52
CA GLU A 66 0.31 -34.23 2.19
C GLU A 66 -0.07 -33.25 1.08
N SER A 67 -0.83 -32.20 1.41
CA SER A 67 -1.29 -31.21 0.45
C SER A 67 -0.12 -30.43 -0.16
N THR A 68 -0.08 -30.37 -1.48
CA THR A 68 1.04 -29.75 -2.21
C THR A 68 0.93 -28.23 -2.29
N GLN A 69 2.02 -27.55 -2.68
CA GLN A 69 2.00 -26.10 -2.91
C GLN A 69 1.12 -25.72 -4.11
N GLU A 70 1.00 -26.62 -5.08
CA GLU A 70 0.15 -26.44 -6.26
C GLU A 70 -1.32 -26.49 -5.87
N GLU A 71 -1.75 -27.53 -5.15
CA GLU A 71 -3.12 -27.65 -4.65
C GLU A 71 -3.52 -26.45 -3.79
N LEU A 72 -2.59 -25.95 -2.96
CA LEU A 72 -2.77 -24.74 -2.17
C LEU A 72 -3.09 -23.52 -3.04
N PHE A 73 -2.35 -23.33 -4.13
CA PHE A 73 -2.54 -22.22 -5.05
C PHE A 73 -3.87 -22.35 -5.80
N GLU A 74 -4.15 -23.51 -6.38
CA GLU A 74 -5.39 -23.77 -7.14
C GLU A 74 -6.64 -23.51 -6.29
N ILE A 75 -6.65 -23.99 -5.05
CA ILE A 75 -7.84 -23.90 -4.18
C ILE A 75 -7.99 -22.52 -3.52
N ALA A 76 -6.90 -21.83 -3.17
CA ALA A 76 -6.96 -20.63 -2.32
C ALA A 76 -6.60 -19.31 -3.02
N ALA A 77 -5.90 -19.35 -4.16
CA ALA A 77 -5.28 -18.17 -4.78
C ALA A 77 -5.54 -18.02 -6.28
N HIS A 78 -5.73 -19.09 -7.06
CA HIS A 78 -5.94 -19.00 -8.51
C HIS A 78 -7.09 -18.03 -8.87
N ASP A 79 -8.29 -18.26 -8.34
CA ASP A 79 -9.46 -17.38 -8.53
C ASP A 79 -9.22 -15.94 -8.06
N ARG A 80 -8.31 -15.76 -7.11
CA ARG A 80 -7.92 -14.43 -6.63
C ARG A 80 -7.10 -13.72 -7.69
N VAL A 81 -6.10 -14.37 -8.28
CA VAL A 81 -5.32 -13.79 -9.39
C VAL A 81 -6.20 -13.56 -10.62
N THR A 82 -7.12 -14.46 -10.95
CA THR A 82 -8.11 -14.23 -12.02
C THR A 82 -8.96 -12.98 -11.73
N ALA A 83 -9.38 -12.78 -10.48
CA ALA A 83 -10.10 -11.56 -10.11
C ALA A 83 -9.22 -10.30 -10.14
N LEU A 84 -7.92 -10.41 -9.84
CA LEU A 84 -6.97 -9.31 -10.01
C LEU A 84 -6.98 -8.84 -11.48
N MET A 85 -6.85 -9.77 -12.43
CA MET A 85 -6.93 -9.49 -13.87
C MET A 85 -8.31 -8.95 -14.28
N GLY A 86 -9.36 -9.34 -13.56
CA GLY A 86 -10.71 -8.79 -13.69
C GLY A 86 -10.92 -7.39 -13.10
N GLY A 87 -9.88 -6.72 -12.59
CA GLY A 87 -9.95 -5.34 -12.08
C GLY A 87 -10.14 -5.20 -10.57
N TYR A 88 -10.04 -6.26 -9.79
CA TYR A 88 -10.27 -6.24 -8.34
C TYR A 88 -8.96 -6.14 -7.54
N ASN A 89 -9.00 -5.54 -6.34
CA ASN A 89 -7.87 -5.67 -5.41
C ASN A 89 -7.93 -7.04 -4.73
N VAL A 90 -6.76 -7.59 -4.48
CA VAL A 90 -6.58 -8.92 -3.90
C VAL A 90 -5.61 -8.86 -2.75
N THR A 91 -5.86 -9.65 -1.72
CA THR A 91 -4.92 -9.81 -0.61
C THR A 91 -4.87 -11.25 -0.15
N LEU A 92 -3.67 -11.82 -0.08
CA LEU A 92 -3.39 -13.13 0.51
C LEU A 92 -2.59 -12.91 1.80
N ILE A 93 -3.08 -13.43 2.92
CA ILE A 93 -2.45 -13.26 4.24
C ILE A 93 -2.12 -14.62 4.83
N ALA A 94 -0.86 -14.85 5.19
CA ALA A 94 -0.46 -15.98 6.02
C ALA A 94 -0.46 -15.57 7.51
N TYR A 95 -1.18 -16.32 8.35
CA TYR A 95 -1.32 -16.07 9.79
C TYR A 95 -1.12 -17.35 10.61
N GLY A 96 -0.48 -17.27 11.77
CA GLY A 96 -0.26 -18.42 12.63
C GLY A 96 0.96 -18.29 13.53
N GLN A 97 1.16 -19.26 14.42
CA GLN A 97 2.26 -19.30 15.38
C GLN A 97 3.64 -19.22 14.69
N THR A 98 4.67 -18.75 15.38
CA THR A 98 6.07 -18.91 14.91
C THR A 98 6.36 -20.36 14.54
N GLY A 99 7.04 -20.57 13.40
CA GLY A 99 7.43 -21.91 12.94
C GLY A 99 6.31 -22.79 12.38
N SER A 100 5.07 -22.29 12.26
CA SER A 100 3.92 -23.02 11.71
C SER A 100 3.90 -23.15 10.18
N GLY A 101 4.76 -22.42 9.46
CA GLY A 101 4.88 -22.55 8.00
C GLY A 101 4.33 -21.37 7.17
N LYS A 102 4.09 -20.19 7.78
CA LYS A 102 3.66 -18.97 7.07
C LYS A 102 4.55 -18.62 5.87
N THR A 103 5.84 -18.39 6.12
CA THR A 103 6.83 -18.05 5.10
C THR A 103 6.95 -19.17 4.05
N HIS A 104 6.94 -20.44 4.45
CA HIS A 104 6.96 -21.57 3.51
C HIS A 104 5.70 -21.65 2.63
N THR A 105 4.55 -21.29 3.17
CA THR A 105 3.29 -21.19 2.43
C THR A 105 3.32 -20.04 1.44
N MET A 106 3.85 -18.89 1.84
CA MET A 106 3.93 -17.71 0.98
C MET A 106 4.98 -17.88 -0.12
N PHE A 107 6.16 -18.40 0.17
CA PHE A 107 7.29 -18.37 -0.76
C PHE A 107 7.72 -19.75 -1.24
N GLY A 108 7.59 -20.78 -0.40
CA GLY A 108 8.21 -22.08 -0.59
C GLY A 108 9.41 -22.25 0.33
N PRO A 109 10.29 -23.23 0.06
CA PRO A 109 11.54 -23.39 0.80
C PRO A 109 12.47 -22.18 0.55
N ASP A 110 13.43 -21.94 1.45
CA ASP A 110 14.25 -20.71 1.46
C ASP A 110 15.04 -20.53 0.15
N GLU A 111 15.36 -21.63 -0.54
CA GLU A 111 16.04 -21.66 -1.83
C GLU A 111 15.24 -20.92 -2.91
N VAL A 112 13.90 -20.88 -2.84
CA VAL A 112 13.07 -20.13 -3.80
C VAL A 112 13.37 -18.63 -3.74
N LEU A 113 13.74 -18.12 -2.57
CA LEU A 113 14.07 -16.71 -2.38
C LEU A 113 15.51 -16.39 -2.77
N THR A 114 16.42 -17.37 -2.74
CA THR A 114 17.85 -17.14 -3.00
C THR A 114 18.27 -17.54 -4.42
N ASP A 115 17.64 -18.58 -4.97
CA ASP A 115 17.91 -19.17 -6.28
C ASP A 115 16.60 -19.63 -6.96
N PHE A 116 15.69 -18.68 -7.22
CA PHE A 116 14.37 -18.94 -7.81
C PHE A 116 14.43 -19.86 -9.04
N GLN A 117 15.38 -19.64 -9.94
CA GLN A 117 15.52 -20.39 -11.19
C GLN A 117 16.08 -21.81 -11.00
N GLY A 118 16.85 -22.05 -9.94
CA GLY A 118 17.42 -23.36 -9.63
C GLY A 118 16.47 -24.30 -8.89
N VAL A 119 15.33 -23.80 -8.42
CA VAL A 119 14.36 -24.58 -7.63
C VAL A 119 13.23 -25.11 -8.51
N SER A 120 12.85 -26.37 -8.30
CA SER A 120 11.70 -26.98 -8.98
C SER A 120 10.42 -26.16 -8.76
N PRO A 121 9.66 -25.83 -9.83
CA PRO A 121 8.39 -25.09 -9.71
C PRO A 121 7.35 -25.75 -8.80
N GLU A 122 7.43 -27.07 -8.59
CA GLU A 122 6.56 -27.80 -7.65
C GLU A 122 6.65 -27.26 -6.21
N LEU A 123 7.82 -26.73 -5.82
CA LEU A 123 8.09 -26.22 -4.48
C LEU A 123 7.69 -24.75 -4.27
N TYR A 124 7.36 -24.04 -5.34
CA TYR A 124 6.96 -22.63 -5.30
C TYR A 124 5.72 -22.43 -4.44
N GLY A 125 5.79 -21.50 -3.47
CA GLY A 125 4.64 -21.09 -2.66
C GLY A 125 3.66 -20.18 -3.39
N LEU A 126 2.78 -19.53 -2.63
CA LEU A 126 1.74 -18.67 -3.19
C LEU A 126 2.27 -17.47 -3.98
N VAL A 127 3.31 -16.78 -3.49
CA VAL A 127 3.90 -15.59 -4.12
C VAL A 127 4.43 -15.88 -5.52
N PRO A 128 5.41 -16.80 -5.71
CA PRO A 128 5.90 -17.11 -7.06
C PRO A 128 4.78 -17.60 -7.99
N ARG A 129 3.86 -18.46 -7.52
CA ARG A 129 2.73 -18.94 -8.34
C ARG A 129 1.76 -17.83 -8.75
N CYS A 130 1.43 -16.92 -7.82
CA CYS A 130 0.60 -15.76 -8.13
C CYS A 130 1.27 -14.81 -9.12
N THR A 131 2.59 -14.63 -9.01
CA THR A 131 3.36 -13.80 -9.94
C THR A 131 3.37 -14.43 -11.34
N ILE A 132 3.60 -15.74 -11.45
CA ILE A 132 3.55 -16.46 -12.73
C ILE A 132 2.17 -16.29 -13.38
N ALA A 133 1.10 -16.63 -12.65
CA ALA A 133 -0.27 -16.51 -13.15
C ALA A 133 -0.67 -15.07 -13.51
N LEU A 134 -0.12 -14.06 -12.80
CA LEU A 134 -0.30 -12.66 -13.16
C LEU A 134 0.33 -12.35 -14.52
N PHE A 135 1.59 -12.72 -14.75
CA PHE A 135 2.27 -12.44 -16.01
C PHE A 135 1.67 -13.25 -17.18
N GLU A 136 1.27 -14.50 -16.95
CA GLU A 136 0.48 -15.27 -17.93
C GLU A 136 -0.84 -14.55 -18.27
N GLY A 137 -1.52 -13.99 -17.26
CA GLY A 137 -2.72 -13.19 -17.44
C GLY A 137 -2.47 -11.90 -18.24
N VAL A 138 -1.31 -11.27 -18.07
CA VAL A 138 -0.88 -10.09 -18.85
C VAL A 138 -0.61 -10.46 -20.30
N ASP A 139 0.04 -11.60 -20.54
CA ASP A 139 0.40 -12.06 -21.89
C ASP A 139 -0.81 -12.49 -22.73
N ILE A 140 -1.86 -13.00 -22.08
CA ILE A 140 -3.11 -13.45 -22.74
C ILE A 140 -4.15 -12.33 -22.82
N ALA A 141 -3.94 -11.20 -22.14
CA ALA A 141 -4.84 -10.05 -22.18
C ALA A 141 -4.99 -9.49 -23.61
N ASP A 142 -6.07 -8.75 -23.83
CA ASP A 142 -6.37 -8.14 -25.14
C ASP A 142 -5.19 -7.29 -25.63
N SER A 143 -4.86 -7.40 -26.93
CA SER A 143 -3.77 -6.64 -27.57
C SER A 143 -3.94 -5.12 -27.45
N ASP A 144 -5.16 -4.66 -27.18
CA ASP A 144 -5.48 -3.24 -26.97
C ASP A 144 -5.21 -2.77 -25.52
N SER A 145 -4.72 -3.64 -24.62
CA SER A 145 -4.40 -3.31 -23.22
C SER A 145 -2.90 -3.26 -22.99
N THR A 146 -2.44 -2.18 -22.34
CA THR A 146 -1.04 -2.03 -21.89
C THR A 146 -0.99 -2.12 -20.37
N PHE A 147 -0.08 -2.94 -19.85
CA PHE A 147 0.10 -3.13 -18.42
C PHE A 147 1.38 -2.46 -17.93
N ILE A 148 1.29 -1.83 -16.74
CA ILE A 148 2.44 -1.40 -15.96
C ILE A 148 2.38 -2.16 -14.63
N VAL A 149 3.41 -2.96 -14.37
CA VAL A 149 3.55 -3.72 -13.13
C VAL A 149 4.64 -3.10 -12.28
N GLN A 150 4.35 -2.88 -11.00
CA GLN A 150 5.28 -2.31 -10.04
C GLN A 150 5.27 -3.08 -8.73
N CYS A 151 6.43 -3.23 -8.10
CA CYS A 151 6.58 -3.86 -6.81
C CYS A 151 6.88 -2.83 -5.71
N SER A 152 6.34 -3.10 -4.53
CA SER A 152 6.76 -2.45 -3.28
C SER A 152 6.86 -3.51 -2.19
N TYR A 153 7.78 -3.31 -1.24
CA TYR A 153 7.91 -4.21 -0.09
C TYR A 153 8.04 -3.39 1.19
N LEU A 154 6.99 -3.44 2.01
CA LEU A 154 6.93 -2.77 3.29
C LEU A 154 7.07 -3.77 4.42
N GLU A 155 7.91 -3.46 5.40
CA GLU A 155 7.97 -4.18 6.67
C GLU A 155 7.33 -3.33 7.78
N VAL A 156 6.39 -3.93 8.51
CA VAL A 156 5.91 -3.41 9.80
C VAL A 156 6.70 -4.09 10.91
N TYR A 157 7.66 -3.39 11.49
CA TYR A 157 8.48 -3.91 12.59
C TYR A 157 8.52 -2.90 13.73
N ASN A 158 8.20 -3.35 14.94
CA ASN A 158 8.16 -2.49 16.12
C ASN A 158 7.26 -1.24 15.95
N ASP A 159 6.12 -1.41 15.26
CA ASP A 159 5.19 -0.34 14.88
C ASP A 159 5.82 0.78 14.01
N LYS A 160 6.94 0.49 13.34
CA LYS A 160 7.58 1.34 12.33
C LYS A 160 7.40 0.74 10.94
N LEU A 161 7.32 1.62 9.94
CA LEU A 161 7.15 1.25 8.53
C LEU A 161 8.49 1.38 7.82
N ASN A 162 9.09 0.27 7.42
CA ASN A 162 10.37 0.28 6.72
C ASN A 162 10.18 -0.13 5.26
N ASP A 163 10.79 0.58 4.33
CA ASP A 163 10.75 0.28 2.89
C ASP A 163 11.95 -0.59 2.52
N MET A 164 11.68 -1.86 2.19
CA MET A 164 12.69 -2.87 1.95
C MET A 164 13.28 -2.83 0.54
N LEU A 165 12.69 -2.08 -0.40
CA LEU A 165 13.22 -1.95 -1.77
C LEU A 165 14.04 -0.68 -1.97
N SER A 166 13.82 0.34 -1.13
CA SER A 166 14.58 1.59 -1.20
C SER A 166 16.08 1.41 -0.97
N ARG A 167 16.89 2.19 -1.71
CA ARG A 167 18.35 2.24 -1.58
C ARG A 167 18.82 3.68 -1.34
N PRO A 168 19.36 4.02 -0.15
CA PRO A 168 19.42 3.19 1.06
C PRO A 168 18.03 2.88 1.63
N VAL A 169 17.93 1.84 2.48
CA VAL A 169 16.69 1.46 3.17
C VAL A 169 16.14 2.65 3.95
N ARG A 170 14.88 3.00 3.69
CA ARG A 170 14.16 4.04 4.41
C ARG A 170 13.39 3.43 5.56
N HIS A 171 13.54 4.04 6.73
CA HIS A 171 12.94 3.57 7.98
C HIS A 171 11.87 4.52 8.48
N ASP A 172 10.91 3.97 9.21
CA ASP A 172 9.80 4.68 9.88
C ASP A 172 9.06 5.70 8.99
N LEU A 173 8.68 5.25 7.79
CA LEU A 173 7.83 6.00 6.90
C LEU A 173 6.52 6.41 7.58
N ARG A 174 6.05 7.61 7.26
CA ARG A 174 4.78 8.13 7.75
C ARG A 174 3.63 7.45 7.02
N MET A 175 2.54 7.17 7.73
CA MET A 175 1.31 6.70 7.08
C MET A 175 0.62 7.86 6.38
N ARG A 176 0.06 7.57 5.21
CA ARG A 176 -0.70 8.49 4.37
C ARG A 176 -2.01 7.85 3.94
N GLU A 177 -3.11 8.57 4.10
CA GLU A 177 -4.40 8.15 3.54
C GLU A 177 -4.39 8.38 2.03
N VAL A 178 -4.87 7.40 1.27
CA VAL A 178 -5.02 7.51 -0.18
C VAL A 178 -6.32 8.26 -0.45
N GLY A 179 -6.24 9.31 -1.28
CA GLY A 179 -7.39 10.15 -1.63
C GLY A 179 -8.59 9.35 -2.15
N GLY A 180 -9.80 9.89 -1.94
CA GLY A 180 -11.04 9.24 -2.37
C GLY A 180 -11.44 8.01 -1.54
N GLY A 181 -10.86 7.83 -0.35
CA GLY A 181 -11.18 6.71 0.54
C GLY A 181 -10.61 5.36 0.07
N LYS A 182 -9.55 5.37 -0.74
CA LYS A 182 -8.90 4.18 -1.33
C LYS A 182 -7.83 3.55 -0.41
N GLY A 183 -8.08 3.57 0.90
CA GLY A 183 -7.22 2.96 1.91
C GLY A 183 -6.06 3.81 2.41
N VAL A 184 -5.06 3.14 3.00
CA VAL A 184 -3.89 3.74 3.65
C VAL A 184 -2.62 3.17 3.03
N THR A 185 -1.60 4.01 2.83
CA THR A 185 -0.27 3.64 2.33
C THR A 185 0.82 4.31 3.18
N ALA A 186 2.09 4.10 2.83
CA ALA A 186 3.23 4.80 3.39
C ALA A 186 3.69 5.93 2.46
N GLU A 187 3.96 7.11 3.03
CA GLU A 187 4.45 8.27 2.31
C GLU A 187 5.87 8.02 1.79
N GLY A 188 6.08 8.23 0.50
CA GLY A 188 7.39 8.06 -0.14
C GLY A 188 7.84 6.61 -0.28
N LEU A 189 6.92 5.65 -0.19
CA LEU A 189 7.16 4.24 -0.47
C LEU A 189 7.68 4.06 -1.90
N HIS A 190 8.77 3.33 -2.05
CA HIS A 190 9.38 3.03 -3.33
C HIS A 190 8.51 2.06 -4.15
N LEU A 191 8.30 2.41 -5.42
CA LEU A 191 7.64 1.58 -6.42
C LEU A 191 8.67 1.28 -7.51
N GLU A 192 9.04 0.01 -7.64
CA GLU A 192 10.00 -0.45 -8.63
C GLU A 192 9.25 -1.10 -9.80
N VAL A 193 9.46 -0.60 -11.02
CA VAL A 193 8.84 -1.17 -12.22
C VAL A 193 9.50 -2.50 -12.54
N VAL A 194 8.70 -3.49 -12.89
CA VAL A 194 9.12 -4.85 -13.23
C VAL A 194 8.43 -5.30 -14.51
N THR A 195 9.11 -6.16 -15.26
CA THR A 195 8.71 -6.62 -16.60
C THR A 195 8.67 -8.14 -16.73
N SER A 196 9.14 -8.88 -15.73
CA SER A 196 9.08 -10.34 -15.71
C SER A 196 8.89 -10.90 -14.31
N VAL A 197 8.58 -12.20 -14.24
CA VAL A 197 8.49 -12.96 -12.98
C VAL A 197 9.81 -12.91 -12.22
N GLU A 198 10.94 -13.05 -12.93
CA GLU A 198 12.29 -13.01 -12.36
C GLU A 198 12.57 -11.67 -11.69
N GLU A 199 12.22 -10.55 -12.32
CA GLU A 199 12.41 -9.22 -11.73
C GLU A 199 11.59 -9.02 -10.46
N VAL A 200 10.37 -9.58 -10.38
CA VAL A 200 9.58 -9.60 -9.15
C VAL A 200 10.26 -10.42 -8.06
N MET A 201 10.77 -11.61 -8.39
CA MET A 201 11.47 -12.47 -7.45
C MET A 201 12.79 -11.84 -6.98
N ASP A 202 13.49 -11.11 -7.85
CA ASP A 202 14.69 -10.33 -7.49
C ASP A 202 14.38 -9.15 -6.56
N CYS A 203 13.25 -8.46 -6.76
CA CYS A 203 12.76 -7.45 -5.82
C CYS A 203 12.52 -8.09 -4.44
N LEU A 204 11.85 -9.23 -4.41
CA LEU A 204 11.52 -9.94 -3.19
C LEU A 204 12.79 -10.41 -2.45
N LYS A 205 13.73 -11.04 -3.17
CA LYS A 205 15.04 -11.46 -2.65
C LYS A 205 15.77 -10.32 -1.99
N ARG A 206 15.92 -9.18 -2.69
CA ARG A 206 16.57 -7.98 -2.13
C ARG A 206 15.89 -7.47 -0.88
N GLY A 207 14.57 -7.39 -0.88
CA GLY A 207 13.85 -6.93 0.30
C GLY A 207 13.97 -7.90 1.48
N GLN A 208 14.05 -9.20 1.21
CA GLN A 208 14.31 -10.22 2.22
C GLN A 208 15.74 -10.15 2.76
N ASP A 209 16.75 -9.90 1.93
CA ASP A 209 18.12 -9.68 2.38
C ASP A 209 18.22 -8.47 3.31
N GLN A 210 17.53 -7.36 2.99
CA GLN A 210 17.41 -6.19 3.87
C GLN A 210 16.68 -6.53 5.19
N ARG A 211 15.75 -7.48 5.14
CA ARG A 211 15.07 -8.02 6.31
C ARG A 211 16.03 -8.87 7.18
N VAL A 212 17.11 -9.44 6.65
CA VAL A 212 18.08 -10.24 7.42
C VAL A 212 19.22 -9.40 8.03
N VAL A 213 19.71 -8.36 7.35
CA VAL A 213 21.00 -7.67 7.66
C VAL A 213 20.93 -6.56 8.74
N ALA A 214 19.76 -6.17 9.25
CA ALA A 214 19.65 -5.03 10.18
C ALA A 214 20.52 -5.19 11.46
N PRO A 215 21.25 -4.13 11.90
CA PRO A 215 22.39 -4.16 12.83
C PRO A 215 22.11 -4.52 14.30
N MET A 216 20.99 -5.20 14.59
CA MET A 216 20.58 -5.61 15.93
C MET A 216 20.29 -7.13 16.02
N ALA A 217 20.78 -7.93 15.07
CA ALA A 217 20.30 -9.29 14.82
C ALA A 217 21.12 -10.39 15.53
N MET A 218 20.42 -11.18 16.36
CA MET A 218 20.86 -12.52 16.78
C MET A 218 19.78 -13.60 16.61
N ASN A 219 18.67 -13.34 15.88
CA ASN A 219 17.63 -14.34 15.57
C ASN A 219 16.96 -14.07 14.21
N ALA A 220 16.35 -15.10 13.62
CA ALA A 220 15.62 -15.05 12.35
C ALA A 220 14.48 -14.01 12.35
N ARG A 221 14.62 -12.92 11.58
CA ARG A 221 13.68 -11.77 11.52
C ARG A 221 12.34 -12.09 10.82
N SER A 222 12.24 -13.19 10.08
CA SER A 222 10.97 -13.61 9.45
C SER A 222 9.85 -13.85 10.46
N SER A 223 10.17 -14.22 11.70
CA SER A 223 9.17 -14.39 12.78
C SER A 223 8.77 -13.09 13.48
N ARG A 224 9.46 -11.96 13.22
CA ARG A 224 9.39 -10.76 14.08
C ARG A 224 8.91 -9.48 13.40
N GLY A 225 8.96 -9.39 12.08
CA GLY A 225 8.34 -8.29 11.32
C GLY A 225 7.17 -8.81 10.50
N HIS A 226 6.18 -7.97 10.21
CA HIS A 226 5.16 -8.30 9.20
C HIS A 226 5.64 -7.81 7.84
N GLY A 227 5.76 -8.72 6.87
CA GLY A 227 6.11 -8.38 5.50
C GLY A 227 4.85 -8.17 4.66
N ILE A 228 4.75 -7.04 3.97
CA ILE A 228 3.69 -6.75 3.00
C ILE A 228 4.38 -6.47 1.66
N PHE A 229 4.46 -7.50 0.82
CA PHE A 229 4.90 -7.35 -0.57
C PHE A 229 3.68 -7.05 -1.42
N THR A 230 3.70 -5.97 -2.19
CA THR A 230 2.56 -5.57 -3.02
C THR A 230 2.99 -5.44 -4.47
N ILE A 231 2.28 -6.15 -5.34
CA ILE A 231 2.36 -5.97 -6.79
C ILE A 231 1.20 -5.05 -7.19
N HIS A 232 1.54 -3.87 -7.70
CA HIS A 232 0.61 -2.89 -8.24
C HIS A 232 0.51 -3.13 -9.74
N VAL A 233 -0.71 -3.30 -10.24
CA VAL A 233 -0.98 -3.55 -11.65
C VAL A 233 -1.84 -2.41 -12.16
N LYS A 234 -1.35 -1.70 -13.17
CA LYS A 234 -2.09 -0.66 -13.88
C LYS A 234 -2.35 -1.14 -15.30
N GLU A 235 -3.62 -1.26 -15.66
CA GLU A 235 -4.09 -1.62 -17.01
C GLU A 235 -4.59 -0.35 -17.71
N MET A 236 -4.06 -0.10 -18.91
CA MET A 236 -4.44 1.01 -19.78
C MET A 236 -5.02 0.45 -21.07
N MET A 237 -6.34 0.55 -21.24
CA MET A 237 -7.03 0.11 -22.46
C MET A 237 -6.99 1.22 -23.52
N ALA A 238 -6.66 0.89 -24.78
CA ALA A 238 -6.37 1.85 -25.85
C ALA A 238 -7.48 2.89 -26.12
N SER A 239 -8.74 2.53 -25.90
CA SER A 239 -9.92 3.41 -26.07
C SER A 239 -10.79 3.50 -24.82
N GLY A 240 -10.30 2.98 -23.69
CA GLY A 240 -11.11 2.63 -22.53
C GLY A 240 -10.69 3.28 -21.21
N PRO A 241 -11.30 2.84 -20.10
CA PRO A 241 -10.94 3.29 -18.77
C PRO A 241 -9.62 2.67 -18.29
N GLU A 242 -8.95 3.32 -17.35
CA GLU A 242 -7.76 2.78 -16.68
C GLU A 242 -8.20 1.92 -15.48
N ARG A 243 -7.56 0.77 -15.24
CA ARG A 243 -7.72 0.04 -13.97
C ARG A 243 -6.45 0.08 -13.15
N GLN A 244 -6.62 0.21 -11.84
CA GLN A 244 -5.52 0.12 -10.88
C GLN A 244 -5.85 -0.94 -9.84
N MET A 245 -5.13 -2.05 -9.87
CA MET A 245 -5.30 -3.18 -8.98
C MET A 245 -4.08 -3.36 -8.10
N LYS A 246 -4.28 -3.97 -6.93
CA LYS A 246 -3.22 -4.33 -6.00
C LYS A 246 -3.34 -5.79 -5.61
N LEU A 247 -2.24 -6.52 -5.71
CA LEU A 247 -2.08 -7.84 -5.11
C LEU A 247 -1.17 -7.69 -3.89
N ASN A 248 -1.76 -7.71 -2.70
CA ASN A 248 -1.01 -7.72 -1.45
C ASN A 248 -0.71 -9.17 -1.03
N LEU A 249 0.56 -9.48 -0.87
CA LEU A 249 1.09 -10.78 -0.42
C LEU A 249 1.72 -10.57 0.95
N VAL A 250 0.99 -10.99 1.99
CA VAL A 250 1.28 -10.63 3.39
C VAL A 250 1.78 -11.85 4.17
N ASP A 251 3.03 -11.78 4.63
CA ASP A 251 3.65 -12.74 5.54
C ASP A 251 3.75 -12.12 6.94
N LEU A 252 2.79 -12.46 7.81
CA LEU A 252 2.74 -11.89 9.15
C LEU A 252 3.81 -12.50 10.06
N ALA A 253 4.21 -11.74 11.08
CA ALA A 253 5.03 -12.25 12.17
C ALA A 253 4.32 -13.41 12.89
N GLY A 254 5.09 -14.25 13.57
CA GLY A 254 4.51 -15.35 14.33
C GLY A 254 3.80 -14.87 15.58
N MET A 255 2.62 -15.46 15.85
CA MET A 255 2.00 -15.32 17.16
C MET A 255 2.79 -16.14 18.18
N GLU A 256 3.28 -15.52 19.24
CA GLU A 256 4.01 -16.21 20.31
C GLU A 256 3.31 -15.97 21.66
N SER A 257 3.10 -17.06 22.40
CA SER A 257 2.61 -16.97 23.78
C SER A 257 3.67 -16.32 24.66
N SER A 258 3.25 -15.38 25.52
CA SER A 258 4.14 -14.71 26.50
C SER A 258 4.90 -15.69 27.41
N LYS A 259 4.37 -16.91 27.57
CA LYS A 259 5.02 -18.00 28.33
C LYS A 259 6.17 -18.65 27.57
N LYS A 260 6.04 -18.80 26.23
CA LYS A 260 7.04 -19.42 25.34
C LYS A 260 8.03 -18.39 24.77
N SER A 261 7.67 -17.10 24.78
CA SER A 261 8.47 -16.00 24.25
C SER A 261 9.41 -15.36 25.27
N ALA A 262 9.52 -15.91 26.49
CA ALA A 262 10.40 -15.37 27.53
C ALA A 262 11.86 -15.47 27.04
N PRO A 263 12.55 -14.33 26.80
CA PRO A 263 13.93 -14.37 26.35
C PRO A 263 14.78 -15.07 27.41
N VAL A 264 15.62 -16.04 27.00
CA VAL A 264 16.62 -16.69 27.87
C VAL A 264 17.55 -15.65 28.53
N ASN A 265 17.68 -14.46 27.91
CA ASN A 265 18.34 -13.29 28.48
C ASN A 265 17.40 -12.06 28.41
N PRO A 266 16.97 -11.49 29.55
CA PRO A 266 15.99 -10.41 29.63
C PRO A 266 16.61 -9.06 29.26
N ASP A 267 16.94 -8.87 27.99
CA ASP A 267 17.20 -7.52 27.46
C ASP A 267 15.85 -6.81 27.30
N LYS A 268 15.69 -5.66 27.97
CA LYS A 268 14.48 -4.82 27.94
C LYS A 268 14.04 -4.52 26.51
N ARG A 269 14.99 -4.31 25.59
CA ARG A 269 14.70 -4.06 24.17
C ARG A 269 14.01 -5.24 23.49
N ARG A 270 14.39 -6.48 23.81
CA ARG A 270 13.77 -7.70 23.26
C ARG A 270 12.36 -7.93 23.81
N GLN A 271 12.13 -7.56 25.07
CA GLN A 271 10.79 -7.63 25.67
C GLN A 271 9.84 -6.61 25.04
N GLU A 272 10.30 -5.39 24.81
CA GLU A 272 9.54 -4.34 24.11
C GLU A 272 9.22 -4.74 22.66
N GLU A 273 10.19 -5.32 21.94
CA GLU A 273 10.00 -5.85 20.59
C GLU A 273 8.91 -6.93 20.55
N ALA A 274 9.02 -7.98 21.37
CA ALA A 274 8.05 -9.07 21.43
C ALA A 274 6.64 -8.56 21.82
N SER A 275 6.57 -7.61 22.75
CA SER A 275 5.33 -6.94 23.15
C SER A 275 4.68 -6.20 21.97
N ASN A 276 5.46 -5.48 21.16
CA ASN A 276 4.95 -4.72 20.03
C ASN A 276 4.48 -5.62 18.87
N ILE A 277 5.17 -6.75 18.62
CA ILE A 277 4.73 -7.77 17.65
C ILE A 277 3.37 -8.33 18.08
N ASN A 278 3.26 -8.78 19.32
CA ASN A 278 2.01 -9.31 19.85
C ASN A 278 0.90 -8.27 19.89
N ARG A 279 1.20 -6.99 20.18
CA ARG A 279 0.22 -5.90 20.13
C ARG A 279 -0.41 -5.76 18.74
N SER A 280 0.40 -5.81 17.68
CA SER A 280 -0.12 -5.68 16.31
C SER A 280 -1.01 -6.86 15.90
N LEU A 281 -0.65 -8.10 16.28
CA LEU A 281 -1.48 -9.29 16.02
C LEU A 281 -2.75 -9.32 16.89
N TYR A 282 -2.67 -8.86 18.14
CA TYR A 282 -3.84 -8.70 19.01
C TYR A 282 -4.81 -7.66 18.44
N SER A 283 -4.28 -6.53 17.95
CA SER A 283 -5.08 -5.49 17.29
C SER A 283 -5.79 -6.05 16.06
N LEU A 284 -5.10 -6.86 15.25
CA LEU A 284 -5.69 -7.58 14.12
C LEU A 284 -6.82 -8.52 14.57
N GLY A 285 -6.62 -9.30 15.63
CA GLY A 285 -7.65 -10.15 16.22
C GLY A 285 -8.89 -9.37 16.67
N SER A 286 -8.69 -8.22 17.34
CA SER A 286 -9.77 -7.34 17.79
C SER A 286 -10.55 -6.72 16.63
N VAL A 287 -9.86 -6.34 15.55
CA VAL A 287 -10.49 -5.86 14.31
C VAL A 287 -11.37 -6.95 13.69
N ILE A 288 -10.86 -8.18 13.54
CA ILE A 288 -11.63 -9.30 12.99
C ILE A 288 -12.84 -9.66 13.86
N GLU A 289 -12.66 -9.67 15.18
CA GLU A 289 -13.76 -9.93 16.12
C GLU A 289 -14.86 -8.87 15.98
N LYS A 290 -14.50 -7.60 15.88
CA LYS A 290 -15.49 -6.53 15.70
C LYS A 290 -16.12 -6.57 14.31
N LEU A 291 -15.36 -6.84 13.25
CA LEU A 291 -15.92 -6.95 11.89
C LEU A 291 -16.87 -8.13 11.72
N SER A 292 -16.64 -9.24 12.43
CA SER A 292 -17.48 -10.44 12.34
C SER A 292 -18.75 -10.35 13.19
N SER A 293 -18.70 -9.65 14.33
CA SER A 293 -19.81 -9.56 15.28
C SER A 293 -20.62 -8.27 15.18
N ALA A 294 -20.03 -7.18 14.67
CA ALA A 294 -20.70 -5.90 14.64
C ALA A 294 -21.63 -5.73 13.44
N GLY A 295 -22.83 -5.19 13.69
CA GLY A 295 -23.58 -4.51 12.65
C GLY A 295 -22.80 -3.31 12.10
N ALA A 296 -23.19 -2.80 10.93
CA ALA A 296 -22.48 -1.78 10.14
C ALA A 296 -22.14 -0.43 10.84
N LYS A 297 -22.49 -0.24 12.12
CA LYS A 297 -22.32 0.99 12.89
C LYS A 297 -21.29 0.92 14.03
N ALA A 298 -20.66 -0.22 14.32
CA ALA A 298 -19.66 -0.27 15.39
C ALA A 298 -18.32 0.35 14.97
N HIS A 299 -17.67 1.03 15.92
CA HIS A 299 -16.33 1.56 15.71
C HIS A 299 -15.28 0.42 15.65
N ILE A 300 -14.61 0.29 14.51
CA ILE A 300 -13.51 -0.66 14.30
C ILE A 300 -12.17 0.02 14.64
N PRO A 301 -11.34 -0.57 15.51
CA PRO A 301 -10.12 0.06 16.05
C PRO A 301 -8.94 -0.05 15.08
N TRP A 302 -9.10 0.44 13.85
CA TRP A 302 -8.05 0.36 12.83
C TRP A 302 -6.75 1.02 13.26
N ARG A 303 -6.84 2.06 14.10
CA ARG A 303 -5.71 2.90 14.53
C ARG A 303 -4.84 2.31 15.63
N ASP A 304 -5.21 1.17 16.21
CA ASP A 304 -4.47 0.55 17.32
C ASP A 304 -3.11 -0.01 16.90
N SER A 305 -2.91 -0.25 15.60
CA SER A 305 -1.61 -0.62 15.03
C SER A 305 -1.46 -0.10 13.60
N LYS A 306 -0.21 0.15 13.15
CA LYS A 306 0.02 0.48 11.73
C LYS A 306 -0.38 -0.67 10.79
N LEU A 307 -0.21 -1.91 11.23
CA LEU A 307 -0.60 -3.11 10.47
C LEU A 307 -2.08 -3.12 10.13
N THR A 308 -2.96 -2.91 11.12
CA THR A 308 -4.41 -2.90 10.91
C THR A 308 -4.85 -1.76 10.00
N ARG A 309 -4.18 -0.60 10.05
CA ARG A 309 -4.45 0.50 9.12
C ARG A 309 -4.09 0.15 7.67
N LEU A 310 -2.96 -0.51 7.46
CA LEU A 310 -2.52 -0.93 6.12
C LEU A 310 -3.45 -2.01 5.55
N LEU A 311 -3.98 -2.90 6.40
CA LEU A 311 -4.91 -3.97 6.01
C LEU A 311 -6.39 -3.56 6.03
N GLN A 312 -6.69 -2.28 6.24
CA GLN A 312 -8.07 -1.79 6.36
C GLN A 312 -8.92 -2.17 5.14
N ASP A 313 -8.36 -1.98 3.94
CA ASP A 313 -9.04 -2.31 2.69
C ASP A 313 -9.14 -3.82 2.49
N SER A 314 -8.10 -4.57 2.87
CA SER A 314 -8.07 -6.03 2.77
C SER A 314 -9.14 -6.70 3.63
N LEU A 315 -9.40 -6.19 4.84
CA LEU A 315 -10.27 -6.87 5.81
C LEU A 315 -11.70 -6.35 5.84
N GLY A 316 -11.94 -5.09 5.48
CA GLY A 316 -13.29 -4.51 5.54
C GLY A 316 -13.65 -3.56 4.40
N GLY A 317 -12.72 -3.33 3.46
CA GLY A 317 -12.89 -2.37 2.37
C GLY A 317 -13.02 -3.04 1.01
N ASN A 318 -12.43 -2.42 -0.01
CA ASN A 318 -12.48 -2.88 -1.39
C ASN A 318 -11.37 -3.88 -1.71
N CYS A 319 -11.55 -5.14 -1.32
CA CYS A 319 -10.59 -6.20 -1.59
C CYS A 319 -11.25 -7.59 -1.53
N LYS A 320 -10.82 -8.48 -2.43
CA LYS A 320 -11.03 -9.92 -2.31
C LYS A 320 -9.89 -10.51 -1.49
N ALA A 321 -10.16 -10.84 -0.24
CA ALA A 321 -9.15 -11.32 0.69
C ALA A 321 -9.24 -12.83 0.94
N THR A 322 -8.07 -13.45 1.03
CA THR A 322 -7.85 -14.81 1.51
C THR A 322 -6.93 -14.75 2.73
N ILE A 323 -7.32 -15.46 3.80
CA ILE A 323 -6.47 -15.70 4.97
C ILE A 323 -6.15 -17.20 5.01
N MET A 324 -4.86 -17.52 4.93
CA MET A 324 -4.30 -18.84 5.13
C MET A 324 -3.77 -18.93 6.57
N VAL A 325 -4.41 -19.73 7.41
CA VAL A 325 -3.88 -20.04 8.74
C VAL A 325 -2.96 -21.25 8.69
N THR A 326 -1.73 -21.09 9.16
CA THR A 326 -0.76 -22.18 9.23
C THR A 326 -0.69 -22.71 10.66
N LEU A 327 -0.77 -24.03 10.81
CA LEU A 327 -1.03 -24.69 12.09
C LEU A 327 0.03 -25.74 12.41
N ARG A 328 0.42 -25.77 13.67
CA ARG A 328 1.24 -26.79 14.30
C ARG A 328 0.35 -27.81 14.98
N THR A 329 0.61 -29.09 14.77
CA THR A 329 -0.25 -30.20 15.24
C THR A 329 0.40 -31.03 16.33
N GLU A 330 1.59 -30.65 16.79
CA GLU A 330 2.24 -31.23 17.96
C GLU A 330 1.43 -30.96 19.23
N ASP A 331 1.37 -31.92 20.16
CA ASP A 331 0.54 -31.82 21.37
C ASP A 331 0.85 -30.55 22.19
N GLU A 332 2.13 -30.19 22.30
CA GLU A 332 2.59 -28.97 22.98
C GLU A 332 2.06 -27.65 22.36
N ASN A 333 1.55 -27.67 21.12
CA ASN A 333 1.06 -26.49 20.40
C ASN A 333 -0.44 -26.52 20.12
N ILE A 334 -1.16 -27.51 20.64
CA ILE A 334 -2.58 -27.72 20.36
C ILE A 334 -3.45 -26.54 20.83
N ASP A 335 -3.06 -25.86 21.91
CA ASP A 335 -3.78 -24.70 22.43
C ASP A 335 -3.59 -23.46 21.55
N GLU A 336 -2.38 -23.25 21.02
CA GLU A 336 -2.11 -22.21 20.01
C GLU A 336 -2.81 -22.53 18.69
N CYS A 337 -2.88 -23.80 18.29
CA CYS A 337 -3.65 -24.26 17.13
C CYS A 337 -5.13 -23.90 17.28
N GLN A 338 -5.74 -24.24 18.42
CA GLN A 338 -7.13 -23.90 18.71
C GLN A 338 -7.38 -22.39 18.72
N THR A 339 -6.47 -21.60 19.28
CA THR A 339 -6.55 -20.13 19.28
C THR A 339 -6.53 -19.57 17.86
N THR A 340 -5.66 -20.10 17.01
CA THR A 340 -5.55 -19.70 15.59
C THR A 340 -6.82 -20.08 14.81
N LEU A 341 -7.40 -21.26 15.07
CA LEU A 341 -8.66 -21.69 14.46
C LEU A 341 -9.87 -20.85 14.90
N ARG A 342 -9.92 -20.40 16.16
CA ARG A 342 -10.94 -19.44 16.62
C ARG A 342 -10.84 -18.11 15.88
N PHE A 343 -9.63 -17.62 15.63
CA PHE A 343 -9.41 -16.44 14.79
C PHE A 343 -9.91 -16.68 13.37
N ALA A 344 -9.56 -17.82 12.76
CA ALA A 344 -9.96 -18.20 11.41
C ALA A 344 -11.50 -18.23 11.24
N GLN A 345 -12.20 -18.86 12.18
CA GLN A 345 -13.67 -18.94 12.15
C GLN A 345 -14.34 -17.57 12.24
N ARG A 346 -13.79 -16.65 13.04
CA ARG A 346 -14.27 -15.25 13.08
C ARG A 346 -13.98 -14.53 11.77
N ALA A 347 -12.79 -14.71 11.21
CA ALA A 347 -12.40 -14.08 9.95
C ALA A 347 -13.31 -14.49 8.78
N LYS A 348 -13.75 -15.75 8.73
CA LYS A 348 -14.66 -16.28 7.70
C LYS A 348 -16.03 -15.57 7.66
N ALA A 349 -16.46 -15.03 8.80
CA ALA A 349 -17.71 -14.28 8.91
C ALA A 349 -17.59 -12.80 8.49
N VAL A 350 -16.36 -12.32 8.25
CA VAL A 350 -16.12 -10.94 7.84
C VAL A 350 -16.50 -10.75 6.37
N LYS A 351 -17.20 -9.64 6.09
CA LYS A 351 -17.64 -9.24 4.75
C LYS A 351 -16.87 -8.02 4.26
N THR A 352 -16.28 -8.13 3.07
CA THR A 352 -15.65 -7.02 2.35
C THR A 352 -16.62 -6.44 1.30
N LYS A 353 -16.37 -5.19 0.88
CA LYS A 353 -17.19 -4.46 -0.10
C LYS A 353 -16.41 -4.31 -1.39
N VAL A 354 -16.49 -5.33 -2.24
CA VAL A 354 -15.70 -5.46 -3.45
C VAL A 354 -16.30 -4.62 -4.58
N LYS A 355 -15.44 -3.88 -5.28
CA LYS A 355 -15.74 -3.02 -6.43
C LYS A 355 -14.63 -3.16 -7.45
N ASP A 356 -15.01 -3.12 -8.72
CA ASP A 356 -14.08 -2.99 -9.83
C ASP A 356 -13.32 -1.65 -9.73
N ASN A 357 -11.98 -1.68 -9.87
CA ASN A 357 -11.12 -0.51 -9.78
C ASN A 357 -10.96 0.24 -11.11
N THR A 358 -11.91 0.07 -12.02
CA THR A 358 -12.03 0.86 -13.24
C THR A 358 -12.22 2.34 -12.93
N VAL A 359 -11.21 3.14 -13.25
CA VAL A 359 -11.25 4.59 -13.29
C VAL A 359 -11.83 4.99 -14.64
N THR A 360 -13.15 5.14 -14.70
CA THR A 360 -13.80 5.71 -15.89
C THR A 360 -13.40 7.17 -16.06
N VAL A 361 -13.05 7.55 -17.29
CA VAL A 361 -12.76 8.92 -17.78
C VAL A 361 -13.84 9.95 -17.41
N LEU A 362 -14.99 9.53 -16.87
CA LEU A 362 -15.98 10.42 -16.26
C LEU A 362 -15.44 11.22 -15.06
N ASP A 363 -14.42 10.74 -14.34
CA ASP A 363 -13.76 11.55 -13.30
C ASP A 363 -12.85 12.64 -13.91
N SER A 364 -12.43 12.46 -15.17
CA SER A 364 -11.78 13.50 -15.97
C SER A 364 -12.72 14.67 -16.23
N GLY A 365 -14.05 14.50 -16.21
CA GLY A 365 -14.98 15.63 -16.30
C GLY A 365 -14.90 16.58 -15.10
N LYS A 366 -14.62 16.06 -13.90
CA LYS A 366 -14.35 16.87 -12.72
C LYS A 366 -12.96 17.50 -12.79
N LEU A 367 -11.93 16.74 -13.19
CA LEU A 367 -10.60 17.30 -13.39
C LEU A 367 -10.57 18.35 -14.51
N VAL A 368 -11.31 18.19 -15.60
CA VAL A 368 -11.44 19.17 -16.68
C VAL A 368 -12.14 20.42 -16.16
N LYS A 369 -13.24 20.29 -15.41
CA LYS A 369 -13.89 21.43 -14.75
C LYS A 369 -12.97 22.15 -13.75
N GLU A 370 -12.15 21.40 -13.02
CA GLU A 370 -11.21 21.96 -12.07
C GLU A 370 -10.03 22.64 -12.78
N VAL A 371 -9.53 22.07 -13.88
CA VAL A 371 -8.53 22.69 -14.75
C VAL A 371 -9.10 23.95 -15.43
N GLU A 372 -10.35 23.94 -15.89
CA GLU A 372 -11.03 25.11 -16.44
C GLU A 372 -11.21 26.20 -15.38
N ALA A 373 -11.65 25.83 -14.17
CA ALA A 373 -11.79 26.76 -13.05
C ALA A 373 -10.44 27.38 -12.67
N LEU A 374 -9.37 26.57 -12.56
CA LEU A 374 -8.02 27.04 -12.28
C LEU A 374 -7.49 27.93 -13.40
N ARG A 375 -7.71 27.59 -14.67
CA ARG A 375 -7.35 28.45 -15.81
C ARG A 375 -8.08 29.78 -15.78
N SER A 376 -9.37 29.79 -15.41
CA SER A 376 -10.14 31.02 -15.25
C SER A 376 -9.58 31.89 -14.13
N GLN A 377 -9.24 31.31 -12.98
CA GLN A 377 -8.61 32.04 -11.87
C GLN A 377 -7.26 32.62 -12.26
N LEU A 378 -6.45 31.85 -13.00
CA LEU A 378 -5.12 32.26 -13.45
C LEU A 378 -5.22 33.41 -14.46
N ASN A 379 -6.19 33.40 -15.36
CA ASN A 379 -6.47 34.50 -16.28
C ASN A 379 -6.90 35.78 -15.54
N THR A 380 -7.80 35.68 -14.56
CA THR A 380 -8.20 36.83 -13.73
C THR A 380 -7.01 37.41 -12.98
N SER A 381 -6.18 36.55 -12.38
CA SER A 381 -4.98 36.98 -11.66
C SER A 381 -3.98 37.66 -12.61
N ASN A 382 -3.79 37.14 -13.82
CA ASN A 382 -2.90 37.74 -14.81
C ASN A 382 -3.41 39.10 -15.31
N MET A 383 -4.73 39.27 -15.47
CA MET A 383 -5.31 40.59 -15.80
C MET A 383 -5.10 41.60 -14.67
N MET A 384 -5.27 41.17 -13.41
CA MET A 384 -5.03 42.03 -12.26
C MET A 384 -3.56 42.43 -12.13
N VAL A 385 -2.63 41.49 -12.39
CA VAL A 385 -1.19 41.79 -12.44
C VAL A 385 -0.88 42.81 -13.54
N ARG A 386 -1.46 42.67 -14.73
CA ARG A 386 -1.29 43.65 -15.82
C ARG A 386 -1.82 45.04 -15.45
N GLN A 387 -3.02 45.12 -14.87
CA GLN A 387 -3.56 46.41 -14.40
C GLN A 387 -2.64 47.07 -13.37
N LEU A 388 -2.13 46.30 -12.41
CA LEU A 388 -1.20 46.82 -11.40
C LEU A 388 0.15 47.27 -12.01
N GLN A 389 0.59 46.63 -13.10
CA GLN A 389 1.77 47.05 -13.87
C GLN A 389 1.49 48.36 -14.61
N ASP A 390 0.36 48.47 -15.31
CA ASP A 390 -0.03 49.70 -16.02
C ASP A 390 -0.20 50.88 -15.03
N GLU A 391 -0.81 50.64 -13.86
CA GLU A 391 -0.93 51.64 -12.79
C GLU A 391 0.41 52.04 -12.17
N ARG A 392 1.39 51.13 -12.16
CA ARG A 392 2.74 51.44 -11.71
C ARG A 392 3.45 52.27 -12.77
N ASP A 393 3.43 51.85 -14.02
CA ASP A 393 4.10 52.56 -15.12
C ASP A 393 3.53 53.98 -15.29
N GLN A 394 2.22 54.15 -15.11
CA GLN A 394 1.58 55.47 -15.11
C GLN A 394 2.05 56.34 -13.94
N ARG A 395 2.20 55.77 -12.74
CA ARG A 395 2.72 56.50 -11.57
C ARG A 395 4.18 56.89 -11.77
N ASP A 396 5.00 55.99 -12.29
CA ASP A 396 6.42 56.24 -12.56
C ASP A 396 6.55 57.36 -13.63
N ALA A 397 5.71 57.34 -14.67
CA ALA A 397 5.66 58.42 -15.68
C ALA A 397 5.19 59.77 -15.12
N ASP A 398 4.18 59.77 -14.25
CA ASP A 398 3.69 60.99 -13.58
C ASP A 398 4.73 61.57 -12.60
N GLU A 399 5.51 60.71 -11.94
CA GLU A 399 6.60 61.10 -11.05
C GLU A 399 7.78 61.70 -11.84
N ASP A 400 8.17 61.08 -12.96
CA ASP A 400 9.18 61.61 -13.88
C ASP A 400 8.78 62.97 -14.45
N ALA A 401 7.51 63.14 -14.86
CA ALA A 401 7.00 64.40 -15.36
C ALA A 401 7.07 65.52 -14.30
N LYS A 402 6.75 65.20 -13.04
CA LYS A 402 6.88 66.15 -11.91
C LYS A 402 8.35 66.51 -11.65
N LEU A 403 9.26 65.52 -11.68
CA LEU A 403 10.70 65.79 -11.52
C LEU A 403 11.22 66.73 -12.61
N GLN A 404 10.84 66.51 -13.87
CA GLN A 404 11.23 67.40 -14.98
C GLN A 404 10.70 68.83 -14.79
N GLN A 405 9.46 68.97 -14.31
CA GLN A 405 8.87 70.28 -14.03
C GLN A 405 9.61 71.00 -12.88
N VAL A 406 9.99 70.29 -11.82
CA VAL A 406 10.79 70.84 -10.71
C VAL A 406 12.17 71.28 -11.20
N LEU A 407 12.85 70.44 -11.99
CA LEU A 407 14.16 70.77 -12.57
C LEU A 407 14.09 72.03 -13.46
N ALA A 408 13.11 72.12 -14.34
CA ALA A 408 12.90 73.30 -15.19
C ALA A 408 12.62 74.58 -14.38
N THR A 409 11.88 74.46 -13.28
CA THR A 409 11.59 75.59 -12.37
C THR A 409 12.86 76.02 -11.62
N HIS A 410 13.70 75.06 -11.21
CA HIS A 410 14.99 75.32 -10.57
C HIS A 410 15.99 75.97 -11.53
N GLU A 411 16.09 75.51 -12.78
CA GLU A 411 16.92 76.12 -13.83
C GLU A 411 16.49 77.56 -14.14
N SER A 412 15.18 77.82 -14.24
CA SER A 412 14.65 79.16 -14.45
C SER A 412 15.00 80.11 -13.30
N SER A 413 14.94 79.61 -12.06
CA SER A 413 15.26 80.37 -10.84
C SER A 413 16.77 80.62 -10.70
N PHE A 414 17.60 79.64 -11.09
CA PHE A 414 19.06 79.77 -11.12
C PHE A 414 19.51 80.80 -12.18
N ASN A 415 18.92 80.75 -13.38
CA ASN A 415 19.21 81.73 -14.45
C ASN A 415 18.76 83.14 -14.08
N LYS A 416 17.61 83.33 -13.41
CA LYS A 416 17.21 84.64 -12.86
C LYS A 416 18.21 85.17 -11.83
N THR A 417 18.76 84.30 -10.98
CA THR A 417 19.75 84.67 -9.95
C THR A 417 21.08 85.10 -10.59
N LEU A 418 21.55 84.41 -11.63
CA LEU A 418 22.75 84.79 -12.40
C LEU A 418 22.60 86.14 -13.11
N VAL A 419 21.42 86.44 -13.67
CA VAL A 419 21.14 87.73 -14.33
C VAL A 419 21.08 88.89 -13.33
N SER A 420 20.65 88.64 -12.07
CA SER A 420 20.66 89.65 -11.01
C SER A 420 22.05 89.92 -10.37
N GLY A 421 23.06 89.10 -10.67
CA GLY A 421 24.42 89.20 -10.11
C GLY A 421 25.40 90.11 -10.86
N SER A 422 24.98 90.81 -11.91
CA SER A 422 25.89 91.66 -12.72
C SER A 422 25.75 93.16 -12.41
N PHE A 423 26.45 93.61 -11.37
CA PHE A 423 26.91 95.00 -11.11
C PHE A 423 28.25 94.85 -10.37
N LYS A 424 29.39 95.51 -10.62
CA LYS A 424 29.75 96.74 -11.34
C LYS A 424 31.27 96.68 -11.54
N LYS A 425 31.78 96.93 -12.75
CA LYS A 425 33.22 97.16 -12.98
C LYS A 425 33.45 98.66 -12.93
N ASP A 426 33.76 99.20 -11.76
CA ASP A 426 34.13 100.61 -11.62
C ASP A 426 35.54 100.83 -12.21
N ARG A 427 35.60 101.68 -13.24
CA ARG A 427 36.81 102.38 -13.70
C ARG A 427 36.57 103.88 -13.50
N SER A 428 37.25 104.50 -12.54
CA SER A 428 37.84 105.85 -12.69
C SER A 428 38.64 106.22 -11.43
N GLY A 429 39.83 106.78 -11.63
CA GLY A 429 40.74 107.21 -10.58
C GLY A 429 42.14 107.49 -11.15
N SER A 430 42.28 108.68 -11.71
CA SER A 430 43.39 109.29 -12.47
C SER A 430 44.78 109.37 -11.77
N PRO A 431 45.84 109.70 -12.53
CA PRO A 431 47.24 109.71 -12.08
C PRO A 431 47.65 111.06 -11.45
N THR A 432 48.74 111.10 -10.68
CA THR A 432 49.93 111.94 -10.94
C THR A 432 50.99 111.86 -9.84
N LYS A 433 52.25 111.91 -10.30
CA LYS A 433 53.54 112.20 -9.64
C LYS A 433 54.21 111.12 -8.79
#